data_AF-A0A913Z0K2-F1
#
_entry.id   AF-A0A913Z0K2-F1
#
_cell.length_a   1.000
_cell.length_b   1.000
_cell.length_c   1.000
_cell.angle_alpha   90.00
_cell.angle_beta   90.00
_cell.angle_gamma   90.00
#
_symmetry.space_group_name_H-M   'P 1'
#
loop_
_entity.id
_entity.type
_entity.pdbx_description
1 polymer ?
#
loop_
_entity_poly.entity_id
_entity_poly.type
_entity_poly.pdbx_seq_one_letter_code
_entity_poly.pdbx_strand_id
1 'polypeptide(L)'
;MYIPVCVVRMPCRELRMSDRPYPDWSTMINDVVDTLLPKMKEMPFGLFGHSFGALLAFEIARNLRENHALRPKHMFLSGTFAPHGDQRKRDRAQFVKLADATDEEFVASLKQNGGTPKELLENEALLNIFLPSLKQDFRLVGQYRFEGHGPMLDCPVTFFDGLQDKKHDIEVWREMTSAEFNTQFLPGGHFFLLDKSNEIKIIDHVKSKLR
;
A
#
# COMPACT_ATOMS: atom_id res chain seq x y z
N MET A 1 -14.68 14.07 17.78
CA MET A 1 -14.55 14.35 16.33
C MET A 1 -14.54 13.03 15.58
N TYR A 2 -15.45 12.86 14.61
CA TYR A 2 -15.53 11.68 13.76
C TYR A 2 -14.59 11.87 12.55
N ILE A 3 -13.82 10.84 12.19
CA ILE A 3 -12.97 10.85 11.00
C ILE A 3 -13.61 9.87 10.00
N PRO A 4 -14.22 10.35 8.91
CA PRO A 4 -14.74 9.48 7.85
C PRO A 4 -13.60 8.66 7.22
N VAL A 5 -13.86 7.37 6.95
CA VAL A 5 -12.91 6.48 6.29
C VAL A 5 -13.35 6.25 4.85
N CYS A 6 -12.45 6.50 3.90
CA CYS A 6 -12.65 6.19 2.48
C CYS A 6 -11.67 5.09 2.07
N VAL A 7 -12.19 3.97 1.58
CA VAL A 7 -11.37 2.83 1.13
C VAL A 7 -11.28 2.87 -0.39
N VAL A 8 -10.05 2.86 -0.92
CA VAL A 8 -9.80 2.70 -2.35
C VAL A 8 -10.05 1.24 -2.72
N ARG A 9 -11.01 1.01 -3.62
CA ARG A 9 -11.33 -0.32 -4.13
C ARG A 9 -10.70 -0.52 -5.50
N MET A 10 -9.82 -1.51 -5.59
CA MET A 10 -9.16 -1.89 -6.84
C MET A 10 -10.14 -2.61 -7.79
N PRO A 11 -9.93 -2.56 -9.11
CA PRO A 11 -10.67 -3.34 -10.09
C PRO A 11 -10.67 -4.85 -9.78
N CYS A 12 -11.63 -5.56 -10.37
CA CYS A 12 -11.83 -7.01 -10.21
C CYS A 12 -12.14 -7.47 -8.78
N ARG A 13 -12.66 -6.57 -7.94
CA ARG A 13 -13.01 -6.84 -6.53
C ARG A 13 -14.33 -6.16 -6.18
N GLU A 14 -15.16 -6.86 -5.42
CA GLU A 14 -16.42 -6.33 -4.88
C GLU A 14 -17.30 -5.65 -5.95
N LEU A 15 -17.66 -4.38 -5.77
CA LEU A 15 -18.48 -3.60 -6.70
C LEU A 15 -17.76 -3.26 -8.02
N ARG A 16 -16.46 -3.49 -8.12
CA ARG A 16 -15.66 -3.30 -9.34
C ARG A 16 -15.27 -4.63 -9.99
N MET A 17 -16.01 -5.71 -9.73
CA MET A 17 -15.71 -7.05 -10.25
C MET A 17 -15.61 -7.08 -11.79
N SER A 18 -16.45 -6.30 -12.47
CA SER A 18 -16.48 -6.23 -13.95
C SER A 18 -15.43 -5.29 -14.55
N ASP A 19 -14.74 -4.51 -13.72
CA ASP A 19 -13.71 -3.58 -14.19
C ASP A 19 -12.45 -4.36 -14.58
N ARG A 20 -11.72 -3.84 -15.57
CA ARG A 20 -10.45 -4.42 -15.99
C ARG A 20 -9.35 -4.09 -14.98
N PRO A 21 -8.39 -4.99 -14.73
CA PRO A 21 -7.20 -4.67 -13.95
C PRO A 21 -6.47 -3.46 -14.53
N TYR A 22 -5.81 -2.67 -13.68
CA TYR A 22 -4.99 -1.57 -14.18
C TYR A 22 -3.79 -2.11 -14.98
N PRO A 23 -3.50 -1.52 -16.15
CA PRO A 23 -2.36 -1.94 -16.97
C PRO A 23 -1.02 -1.43 -16.42
N ASP A 24 -1.05 -0.29 -15.74
CA ASP A 24 0.14 0.40 -15.23
C ASP A 24 -0.19 1.32 -14.04
N TRP A 25 0.87 1.83 -13.40
CA TRP A 25 0.76 2.75 -12.26
C TRP A 25 0.12 4.09 -12.61
N SER A 26 0.37 4.63 -13.80
CA SER A 26 -0.15 5.95 -14.18
C SER A 26 -1.67 5.92 -14.26
N THR A 27 -2.22 4.90 -14.93
CA THR A 27 -3.66 4.67 -15.03
C THR A 27 -4.30 4.48 -13.66
N MET A 28 -3.66 3.70 -12.78
CA MET A 28 -4.13 3.49 -11.40
C MET A 28 -4.12 4.79 -10.59
N ILE A 29 -3.02 5.54 -10.60
CA ILE A 29 -2.89 6.79 -9.83
C ILE A 29 -3.92 7.80 -10.30
N ASN A 30 -4.08 7.99 -11.61
CA ASN A 30 -5.04 8.93 -12.17
C ASN A 30 -6.48 8.56 -11.79
N ASP A 31 -6.88 7.30 -11.93
CA ASP A 31 -8.24 6.86 -11.54
C ASP A 31 -8.54 7.14 -10.06
N VAL A 32 -7.57 6.83 -9.17
CA VAL A 32 -7.74 7.05 -7.73
C VAL A 32 -7.75 8.55 -7.39
N VAL A 33 -6.82 9.32 -7.95
CA VAL A 33 -6.74 10.78 -7.71
C VAL A 33 -8.00 11.45 -8.23
N ASP A 34 -8.39 11.24 -9.49
CA ASP A 34 -9.57 11.87 -10.10
C ASP A 34 -10.85 11.58 -9.31
N THR A 35 -10.99 10.33 -8.83
CA THR A 35 -12.14 9.92 -8.01
C THR A 35 -12.18 10.64 -6.65
N LEU A 36 -11.02 10.82 -5.99
CA LEU A 36 -10.96 11.35 -4.62
C LEU A 36 -10.74 12.86 -4.55
N LEU A 37 -10.24 13.47 -5.62
CA LEU A 37 -9.83 14.88 -5.69
C LEU A 37 -10.93 15.86 -5.24
N PRO A 38 -12.22 15.71 -5.62
CA PRO A 38 -13.26 16.61 -5.15
C PRO A 38 -13.35 16.65 -3.62
N LYS A 39 -13.33 15.48 -2.96
CA LYS A 39 -13.39 15.38 -1.49
C LYS A 39 -12.12 15.90 -0.82
N MET A 40 -10.96 15.62 -1.41
CA MET A 40 -9.66 16.07 -0.88
C MET A 40 -9.48 17.59 -0.95
N LYS A 41 -10.20 18.28 -1.83
CA LYS A 41 -10.23 19.75 -1.89
C LYS A 41 -11.11 20.39 -0.82
N GLU A 42 -12.12 19.67 -0.34
CA GLU A 42 -13.10 20.20 0.60
C GLU A 42 -12.68 20.07 2.07
N MET A 43 -11.85 19.07 2.39
CA MET A 43 -11.49 18.78 3.78
C MET A 43 -10.06 18.24 3.93
N PRO A 44 -9.41 18.50 5.08
CA PRO A 44 -8.12 17.88 5.38
C PRO A 44 -8.24 16.36 5.43
N PHE A 45 -7.22 15.67 4.92
CA PHE A 45 -7.19 14.21 4.84
C PHE A 45 -5.84 13.66 5.30
N GLY A 46 -5.83 12.40 5.70
CA GLY A 46 -4.63 11.58 5.84
C GLY A 46 -4.70 10.41 4.87
N LEU A 47 -3.54 9.83 4.54
CA LEU A 47 -3.48 8.62 3.71
C LEU A 47 -2.90 7.48 4.52
N PHE A 48 -3.55 6.33 4.45
CA PHE A 48 -3.07 5.08 5.03
C PHE A 48 -2.81 4.07 3.91
N GLY A 49 -1.68 3.38 3.98
CA GLY A 49 -1.34 2.33 3.04
C GLY A 49 -0.50 1.23 3.68
N HIS A 50 -0.77 -0.01 3.27
CA HIS A 50 -0.01 -1.19 3.67
C HIS A 50 0.55 -1.91 2.45
N SER A 51 1.83 -2.29 2.50
CA SER A 51 2.52 -3.02 1.43
C SER A 51 2.36 -2.30 0.08
N PHE A 52 1.69 -2.90 -0.90
CA PHE A 52 1.32 -2.25 -2.16
C PHE A 52 0.58 -0.91 -1.95
N GLY A 53 -0.36 -0.86 -1.00
CA GLY A 53 -1.11 0.34 -0.67
C GLY A 53 -0.24 1.46 -0.11
N ALA A 54 0.89 1.16 0.54
CA ALA A 54 1.81 2.19 1.05
C ALA A 54 2.54 2.90 -0.10
N LEU A 55 2.91 2.16 -1.14
CA LEU A 55 3.47 2.72 -2.36
C LEU A 55 2.44 3.53 -3.14
N LEU A 56 1.21 3.04 -3.23
CA LEU A 56 0.10 3.79 -3.84
C LEU A 56 -0.21 5.07 -3.07
N ALA A 57 -0.27 5.03 -1.74
CA ALA A 57 -0.46 6.22 -0.91
C ALA A 57 0.67 7.25 -1.13
N PHE A 58 1.92 6.78 -1.20
CA PHE A 58 3.07 7.62 -1.52
C PHE A 58 2.93 8.31 -2.89
N GLU A 59 2.58 7.55 -3.93
CA GLU A 59 2.39 8.08 -5.28
C GLU A 59 1.21 9.05 -5.39
N ILE A 60 0.10 8.76 -4.72
CA ILE A 60 -1.05 9.67 -4.64
C ILE A 60 -0.62 10.99 -3.98
N ALA A 61 0.10 10.94 -2.85
CA ALA A 61 0.56 12.14 -2.16
C ALA A 61 1.49 12.99 -3.06
N ARG A 62 2.40 12.33 -3.80
CA ARG A 62 3.29 12.99 -4.76
C ARG A 62 2.50 13.65 -5.90
N ASN A 63 1.59 12.91 -6.53
CA ASN A 63 0.75 13.42 -7.61
C ASN A 63 -0.10 14.62 -7.16
N LEU A 64 -0.72 14.54 -5.99
CA LEU A 64 -1.52 15.63 -5.41
C LEU A 64 -0.69 16.89 -5.15
N ARG A 65 0.54 16.73 -4.66
CA ARG A 65 1.45 17.85 -4.42
C ARG A 65 1.84 18.52 -5.74
N GLU A 66 2.26 17.73 -6.73
CA GLU A 66 2.79 18.22 -8.00
C GLU A 66 1.70 18.85 -8.89
N ASN A 67 0.52 18.24 -8.97
CA ASN A 67 -0.51 18.62 -9.94
C ASN A 67 -1.66 19.43 -9.35
N HIS A 68 -1.84 19.41 -8.02
CA HIS A 68 -3.01 19.99 -7.37
C HIS A 68 -2.70 20.89 -6.17
N ALA A 69 -1.44 21.04 -5.80
CA ALA A 69 -1.00 21.77 -4.59
C ALA A 69 -1.72 21.31 -3.31
N LEU A 70 -2.12 20.02 -3.26
CA LEU A 70 -2.74 19.39 -2.11
C LEU A 70 -1.74 18.48 -1.41
N ARG A 71 -1.83 18.40 -0.09
CA ARG A 71 -0.99 17.53 0.73
C ARG A 71 -1.79 16.91 1.88
N PRO A 72 -1.52 15.65 2.23
CA PRO A 72 -2.14 15.04 3.40
C PRO A 72 -1.63 15.70 4.69
N LYS A 73 -2.47 15.74 5.73
CA LYS A 73 -2.07 16.14 7.08
C LYS A 73 -1.06 15.19 7.69
N HIS A 74 -1.20 13.89 7.39
CA HIS A 74 -0.34 12.84 7.91
C HIS A 74 -0.39 11.62 6.99
N MET A 75 0.76 10.97 6.83
CA MET A 75 0.91 9.72 6.08
C MET A 75 1.13 8.55 7.04
N PHE A 76 0.39 7.46 6.83
CA PHE A 76 0.54 6.22 7.59
C PHE A 76 0.92 5.10 6.63
N LEU A 77 2.19 4.73 6.63
CA LEU A 77 2.74 3.74 5.71
C LEU A 77 3.13 2.48 6.47
N SER A 78 3.13 1.32 5.82
CA SER A 78 3.53 0.09 6.50
C SER A 78 4.00 -1.02 5.58
N GLY A 79 4.91 -1.86 6.08
CA GLY A 79 5.25 -3.15 5.50
C GLY A 79 5.73 -3.08 4.04
N THR A 80 6.58 -2.10 3.68
CA THR A 80 7.15 -2.04 2.32
C THR A 80 8.53 -1.39 2.31
N PHE A 81 9.37 -1.79 1.35
CA PHE A 81 10.61 -1.08 1.05
C PHE A 81 10.33 0.32 0.49
N ALA A 82 11.21 1.26 0.82
CA ALA A 82 11.16 2.62 0.29
C ALA A 82 11.31 2.63 -1.25
N PRO A 83 10.62 3.53 -1.97
CA PRO A 83 10.60 3.57 -3.43
C PRO A 83 11.97 3.59 -4.12
N HIS A 84 12.95 4.30 -3.54
CA HIS A 84 14.28 4.51 -4.13
C HIS A 84 15.38 3.61 -3.52
N GLY A 85 15.07 2.74 -2.56
CA GLY A 85 16.06 1.90 -1.88
C GLY A 85 16.56 0.72 -2.73
N ASP A 86 17.80 0.29 -2.51
CA ASP A 86 18.39 -0.86 -3.23
C ASP A 86 17.69 -2.19 -2.95
N GLN A 87 17.12 -2.36 -1.75
CA GLN A 87 16.29 -3.52 -1.43
C GLN A 87 15.05 -3.58 -2.33
N ARG A 88 14.49 -2.44 -2.73
CA ARG A 88 13.33 -2.40 -3.61
C ARG A 88 13.66 -2.96 -5.00
N LYS A 89 14.87 -2.76 -5.51
CA LYS A 89 15.29 -3.32 -6.80
C LYS A 89 15.18 -4.85 -6.83
N ARG A 90 15.60 -5.50 -5.75
CA ARG A 90 15.54 -6.96 -5.58
C ARG A 90 14.12 -7.46 -5.40
N ASP A 91 13.35 -6.80 -4.53
CA ASP A 91 11.96 -7.11 -4.25
C ASP A 91 11.09 -7.06 -5.51
N ARG A 92 11.26 -6.05 -6.36
CA ARG A 92 10.56 -5.92 -7.65
C ARG A 92 10.71 -7.12 -8.57
N ALA A 93 11.94 -7.62 -8.71
CA ALA A 93 12.21 -8.78 -9.57
C ALA A 93 11.49 -10.03 -9.06
N GLN A 94 11.37 -10.19 -7.74
CA GLN A 94 10.63 -11.30 -7.13
C GLN A 94 9.12 -11.20 -7.39
N PHE A 95 8.55 -9.99 -7.30
CA PHE A 95 7.14 -9.75 -7.61
C PHE A 95 6.79 -10.06 -9.07
N VAL A 96 7.64 -9.64 -10.03
CA VAL A 96 7.45 -9.99 -11.46
C VAL A 96 7.57 -11.49 -11.66
N LYS A 97 8.62 -12.13 -11.11
CA LYS A 97 8.81 -13.58 -11.22
C LYS A 97 7.60 -14.35 -10.69
N LEU A 98 7.05 -13.93 -9.56
CA LEU A 98 5.89 -14.58 -8.96
C LEU A 98 4.62 -14.36 -9.79
N ALA A 99 4.42 -13.16 -10.36
CA ALA A 99 3.31 -12.89 -11.27
C ALA A 99 3.35 -13.72 -12.57
N ASP A 100 4.56 -14.08 -13.03
CA ASP A 100 4.82 -14.94 -14.20
C ASP A 100 4.85 -16.45 -13.86
N ALA A 101 4.80 -16.81 -12.58
CA ALA A 101 4.87 -18.20 -12.10
C ALA A 101 3.59 -18.98 -12.45
N THR A 102 3.61 -20.31 -12.25
CA THR A 102 2.37 -21.10 -12.38
C THR A 102 1.35 -20.71 -11.33
N ASP A 103 0.08 -21.06 -11.53
CA ASP A 103 -0.96 -20.76 -10.53
C ASP A 103 -0.66 -21.48 -9.21
N GLU A 104 -0.15 -22.71 -9.26
CA GLU A 104 0.22 -23.49 -8.08
C GLU A 104 1.35 -22.82 -7.28
N GLU A 105 2.41 -22.35 -7.96
CA GLU A 105 3.52 -21.64 -7.34
C GLU A 105 3.06 -20.30 -6.73
N PHE A 106 2.19 -19.58 -7.44
CA PHE A 106 1.61 -18.32 -6.96
C PHE A 106 0.79 -18.54 -5.69
N VAL A 107 -0.11 -19.53 -5.71
CA VAL A 107 -0.96 -19.89 -4.57
C VAL A 107 -0.13 -20.38 -3.38
N ALA A 108 0.92 -21.15 -3.61
CA ALA A 108 1.84 -21.56 -2.56
C ALA A 108 2.49 -20.33 -1.88
N SER A 109 2.87 -19.32 -2.66
CA SER A 109 3.40 -18.07 -2.11
C SER A 109 2.35 -17.26 -1.33
N LEU A 110 1.11 -17.18 -1.82
CA LEU A 110 0.01 -16.53 -1.06
C LEU A 110 -0.22 -17.19 0.30
N LYS A 111 -0.17 -18.53 0.36
CA LYS A 111 -0.27 -19.30 1.60
C LYS A 111 0.88 -18.99 2.56
N GLN A 112 2.10 -18.84 2.05
CA GLN A 112 3.29 -18.56 2.85
C GLN A 112 3.32 -17.12 3.40
N ASN A 113 2.97 -16.14 2.56
CA ASN A 113 3.03 -14.72 2.93
C ASN A 113 1.93 -14.32 3.91
N GLY A 114 0.82 -15.07 3.94
CA GLY A 114 -0.35 -14.76 4.75
C GLY A 114 -1.23 -13.68 4.12
N GLY A 115 -2.20 -13.17 4.89
CA GLY A 115 -3.07 -12.05 4.49
C GLY A 115 -4.16 -12.37 3.47
N THR A 116 -4.07 -13.50 2.79
CA THR A 116 -5.17 -14.03 1.99
C THR A 116 -6.11 -14.82 2.91
N PRO A 117 -7.43 -14.55 2.93
CA PRO A 117 -8.38 -15.30 3.75
C PRO A 117 -8.30 -16.79 3.48
N LYS A 118 -8.37 -17.59 4.54
CA LYS A 118 -8.30 -19.06 4.45
C LYS A 118 -9.43 -19.61 3.58
N GLU A 119 -10.61 -19.03 3.69
CA GLU A 119 -11.82 -19.37 2.94
C GLU A 119 -11.62 -19.16 1.42
N LEU A 120 -10.79 -18.18 1.03
CA LEU A 120 -10.43 -17.97 -0.37
C LEU A 120 -9.39 -19.00 -0.84
N LEU A 121 -8.38 -19.30 0.00
CA LEU A 121 -7.33 -20.27 -0.32
C LEU A 121 -7.82 -21.73 -0.38
N GLU A 122 -8.94 -22.03 0.29
CA GLU A 122 -9.56 -23.36 0.34
C GLU A 122 -10.68 -23.56 -0.70
N ASN A 123 -11.08 -22.49 -1.41
CA ASN A 123 -12.09 -22.55 -2.46
C ASN A 123 -11.46 -22.32 -3.83
N GLU A 124 -11.11 -23.40 -4.52
CA GLU A 124 -10.44 -23.37 -5.82
C GLU A 124 -11.23 -22.57 -6.88
N ALA A 125 -12.55 -22.77 -6.96
CA ALA A 125 -13.39 -22.06 -7.92
C ALA A 125 -13.36 -20.54 -7.68
N LEU A 126 -13.43 -20.13 -6.42
CA LEU A 126 -13.35 -18.71 -6.05
C LEU A 126 -11.94 -18.16 -6.29
N LEU A 127 -10.90 -18.90 -5.91
CA LEU A 127 -9.50 -18.52 -6.10
C LEU A 127 -9.20 -18.28 -7.59
N ASN A 128 -9.65 -19.18 -8.47
CA ASN A 128 -9.46 -19.08 -9.92
C ASN A 128 -10.08 -17.80 -10.52
N ILE A 129 -11.14 -17.25 -9.90
CA ILE A 129 -11.72 -15.97 -10.32
C ILE A 129 -10.79 -14.80 -9.99
N PHE A 130 -10.09 -14.85 -8.85
CA PHE A 130 -9.22 -13.76 -8.38
C PHE A 130 -7.76 -13.88 -8.81
N LEU A 131 -7.29 -15.07 -9.20
CA LEU A 131 -5.89 -15.28 -9.58
C LEU A 131 -5.39 -14.31 -10.66
N PRO A 132 -6.14 -14.03 -11.74
CA PRO A 132 -5.68 -13.09 -12.77
C PRO A 132 -5.44 -11.67 -12.22
N SER A 133 -6.35 -11.16 -11.37
CA SER A 133 -6.21 -9.82 -10.79
C SER A 133 -5.14 -9.76 -9.72
N LEU A 134 -5.00 -10.81 -8.89
CA LEU A 134 -3.91 -10.92 -7.92
C LEU A 134 -2.54 -10.94 -8.60
N LYS A 135 -2.38 -11.73 -9.67
CA LYS A 135 -1.13 -11.74 -10.46
C LYS A 135 -0.85 -10.39 -11.08
N GLN A 136 -1.88 -9.68 -11.56
CA GLN A 136 -1.70 -8.33 -12.09
C GLN A 136 -1.28 -7.33 -11.01
N ASP A 137 -1.85 -7.39 -9.81
CA ASP A 137 -1.42 -6.54 -8.69
C ASP A 137 0.06 -6.78 -8.34
N PHE A 138 0.49 -8.05 -8.29
CA PHE A 138 1.90 -8.39 -8.09
C PHE A 138 2.77 -7.87 -9.24
N ARG A 139 2.32 -7.98 -10.49
CA ARG A 139 3.04 -7.42 -11.64
C ARG A 139 3.20 -5.91 -11.52
N LEU A 140 2.15 -5.17 -11.13
CA LEU A 140 2.22 -3.73 -10.89
C LEU A 140 3.29 -3.41 -9.83
N VAL A 141 3.25 -4.09 -8.67
CA VAL A 141 4.26 -3.90 -7.62
C VAL A 141 5.68 -4.16 -8.15
N GLY A 142 5.85 -5.20 -8.96
CA GLY A 142 7.11 -5.57 -9.59
C GLY A 142 7.60 -4.57 -10.65
N GLN A 143 6.69 -3.94 -11.38
CA GLN A 143 6.99 -2.97 -12.43
C GLN A 143 7.19 -1.55 -11.90
N TYR A 144 6.83 -1.28 -10.64
CA TYR A 144 6.96 0.04 -10.03
C TYR A 144 8.40 0.57 -10.09
N ARG A 145 8.60 1.67 -10.80
CA ARG A 145 9.90 2.38 -10.85
C ARG A 145 9.72 3.77 -10.32
N PHE A 146 10.65 4.16 -9.46
CA PHE A 146 10.71 5.50 -8.92
C PHE A 146 12.10 6.05 -9.20
N GLU A 147 12.14 7.18 -9.90
CA GLU A 147 13.33 7.92 -10.29
C GLU A 147 13.21 9.32 -9.67
N GLY A 148 13.66 9.44 -8.43
CA GLY A 148 13.62 10.70 -7.68
C GLY A 148 14.56 10.62 -6.48
N HIS A 149 15.04 11.78 -6.02
CA HIS A 149 15.92 11.90 -4.86
C HIS A 149 15.49 13.11 -4.02
N GLY A 150 15.63 13.00 -2.69
CA GLY A 150 15.22 14.01 -1.74
C GLY A 150 13.77 13.88 -1.25
N PRO A 151 13.32 14.77 -0.35
CA PRO A 151 12.00 14.68 0.25
C PRO A 151 10.91 14.97 -0.80
N MET A 152 10.11 13.95 -1.07
CA MET A 152 8.95 14.04 -1.98
C MET A 152 7.67 14.40 -1.23
N LEU A 153 7.67 14.18 0.09
CA LEU A 153 6.62 14.53 1.01
C LEU A 153 7.06 15.72 1.89
N ASP A 154 6.13 16.58 2.23
CA ASP A 154 6.30 17.71 3.17
C ASP A 154 5.39 17.58 4.40
N CYS A 155 4.82 16.39 4.59
CA CYS A 155 3.91 16.05 5.67
C CYS A 155 4.53 15.00 6.62
N PRO A 156 4.12 14.99 7.89
CA PRO A 156 4.57 13.98 8.84
C PRO A 156 4.21 12.55 8.39
N VAL A 157 5.12 11.61 8.66
CA VAL A 157 4.96 10.19 8.31
C VAL A 157 5.03 9.36 9.58
N THR A 158 4.11 8.42 9.74
CA THR A 158 4.29 7.27 10.64
C THR A 158 4.42 6.00 9.82
N PHE A 159 5.52 5.28 10.02
CA PHE A 159 5.76 3.99 9.43
C PHE A 159 5.50 2.88 10.46
N PHE A 160 4.58 1.97 10.17
CA PHE A 160 4.34 0.78 10.98
C PHE A 160 5.04 -0.43 10.37
N ASP A 161 5.69 -1.25 11.19
CA ASP A 161 6.34 -2.48 10.71
C ASP A 161 6.15 -3.66 11.66
N GLY A 162 6.18 -4.86 11.10
CA GLY A 162 6.04 -6.11 11.85
C GLY A 162 7.38 -6.56 12.41
N LEU A 163 7.45 -6.90 13.70
CA LEU A 163 8.66 -7.40 14.35
C LEU A 163 9.16 -8.73 13.76
N GLN A 164 8.28 -9.50 13.11
CA GLN A 164 8.61 -10.75 12.42
C GLN A 164 8.46 -10.63 10.90
N ASP A 165 8.29 -9.42 10.36
CA ASP A 165 8.28 -9.20 8.91
C ASP A 165 9.71 -9.19 8.35
N LYS A 166 9.83 -9.19 7.02
CA LYS A 166 11.08 -8.89 6.32
C LYS A 166 11.60 -7.53 6.79
N LYS A 167 12.92 -7.43 7.01
CA LYS A 167 13.53 -6.19 7.46
C LYS A 167 13.48 -5.13 6.36
N HIS A 168 12.62 -4.13 6.54
CA HIS A 168 12.58 -2.94 5.70
C HIS A 168 13.65 -1.94 6.12
N ASP A 169 14.27 -1.28 5.15
CA ASP A 169 15.16 -0.16 5.41
C ASP A 169 14.35 1.13 5.69
N ILE A 170 14.04 1.34 6.96
CA ILE A 170 13.15 2.41 7.43
C ILE A 170 13.85 3.77 7.35
N GLU A 171 15.18 3.82 7.44
CA GLU A 171 15.92 5.08 7.32
C GLU A 171 15.82 5.65 5.90
N VAL A 172 15.77 4.79 4.87
CA VAL A 172 15.50 5.22 3.49
C VAL A 172 14.09 5.81 3.34
N TRP A 173 13.11 5.37 4.15
CA TRP A 173 11.80 6.01 4.20
C TRP A 173 11.83 7.38 4.87
N ARG A 174 12.69 7.59 5.86
CA ARG A 174 12.88 8.90 6.52
C ARG A 174 13.31 9.97 5.51
N GLU A 175 14.15 9.62 4.55
CA GLU A 175 14.62 10.54 3.49
C GLU A 175 13.49 11.03 2.56
N MET A 176 12.33 10.35 2.54
CA MET A 176 11.21 10.69 1.66
C MET A 176 10.35 11.85 2.16
N THR A 177 10.50 12.29 3.40
CA THR A 177 9.78 13.44 3.96
C THR A 177 10.74 14.50 4.53
N SER A 178 10.38 15.77 4.36
CA SER A 178 11.07 16.89 5.04
C SER A 178 10.48 17.21 6.42
N ALA A 179 9.43 16.51 6.83
CA ALA A 179 8.75 16.69 8.11
C ALA A 179 9.12 15.58 9.12
N GLU A 180 8.38 15.51 10.22
CA GLU A 180 8.58 14.49 11.26
C GLU A 180 8.35 13.07 10.70
N PHE A 181 9.29 12.16 10.97
CA PHE A 181 9.19 10.75 10.64
C PHE A 181 9.24 9.90 11.91
N ASN A 182 8.21 9.09 12.13
CA ASN A 182 8.08 8.20 13.27
C ASN A 182 7.94 6.75 12.84
N THR A 183 8.43 5.83 13.66
CA THR A 183 8.31 4.40 13.41
C THR A 183 7.63 3.70 14.58
N GLN A 184 6.76 2.74 14.30
CA GLN A 184 6.17 1.85 15.30
C GLN A 184 6.32 0.39 14.88
N PHE A 185 6.99 -0.38 15.71
CA PHE A 185 7.10 -1.82 15.54
C PHE A 185 6.01 -2.53 16.33
N LEU A 186 5.31 -3.44 15.67
CA LEU A 186 4.21 -4.20 16.26
C LEU A 186 4.50 -5.71 16.16
N PRO A 187 4.06 -6.53 17.13
CA PRO A 187 4.17 -7.98 17.03
C PRO A 187 3.45 -8.51 15.80
N GLY A 188 4.06 -9.40 15.03
CA GLY A 188 3.51 -10.03 13.84
C GLY A 188 4.46 -10.00 12.65
N GLY A 189 4.15 -10.83 11.65
CA GLY A 189 4.79 -10.80 10.32
C GLY A 189 4.22 -9.71 9.42
N HIS A 190 4.28 -9.89 8.10
CA HIS A 190 3.82 -8.89 7.13
C HIS A 190 2.41 -8.35 7.38
N PHE A 191 1.47 -9.25 7.70
CA PHE A 191 0.08 -8.89 7.97
C PHE A 191 -0.20 -8.62 9.45
N PHE A 192 0.77 -8.08 10.21
CA PHE A 192 0.63 -7.73 11.63
C PHE A 192 -0.62 -6.88 11.93
N LEU A 193 -1.04 -6.04 10.98
CA LEU A 193 -2.19 -5.15 11.12
C LEU A 193 -3.53 -5.89 11.26
N LEU A 194 -3.60 -7.16 10.85
CA LEU A 194 -4.82 -7.98 10.96
C LEU A 194 -5.02 -8.54 12.36
N ASP A 195 -3.99 -8.52 13.22
CA ASP A 195 -4.14 -8.81 14.64
C ASP A 195 -4.99 -7.74 15.33
N LYS A 196 -5.99 -8.17 16.09
CA LYS A 196 -6.95 -7.25 16.73
C LYS A 196 -6.30 -6.26 17.70
N SER A 197 -5.25 -6.67 18.41
CA SER A 197 -4.56 -5.78 19.34
C SER A 197 -3.75 -4.71 18.59
N ASN A 198 -3.18 -5.07 17.45
CA ASN A 198 -2.47 -4.13 16.57
C ASN A 198 -3.42 -3.19 15.84
N GLU A 199 -4.54 -3.70 15.32
CA GLU A 199 -5.60 -2.91 14.67
C GLU A 199 -6.04 -1.74 15.57
N ILE A 200 -6.32 -2.02 16.85
CA ILE A 200 -6.71 -1.00 17.83
C ILE A 200 -5.61 0.05 18.02
N LYS A 201 -4.36 -0.38 18.22
CA LYS A 201 -3.21 0.54 18.39
C LYS A 201 -3.02 1.45 17.18
N ILE A 202 -3.11 0.89 15.97
CA ILE A 202 -2.99 1.63 14.71
C ILE A 202 -4.11 2.67 14.62
N ILE A 203 -5.37 2.26 14.85
CA ILE A 203 -6.53 3.15 14.79
C ILE A 203 -6.39 4.31 15.80
N ASP A 204 -5.97 4.03 17.03
CA ASP A 204 -5.80 5.05 18.06
C ASP A 204 -4.66 6.02 17.71
N HIS A 205 -3.56 5.51 17.17
CA HIS A 205 -2.47 6.35 16.68
C HIS A 205 -2.93 7.25 15.53
N VAL A 206 -3.61 6.69 14.52
CA VAL A 206 -4.17 7.46 13.39
C VAL A 206 -5.07 8.58 13.89
N LYS A 207 -5.97 8.28 14.84
CA LYS A 207 -6.84 9.30 15.45
C LYS A 207 -6.05 10.38 16.17
N SER A 208 -4.97 10.04 16.88
CA SER A 208 -4.16 11.02 17.61
C SER A 208 -3.44 12.02 16.68
N LYS A 209 -3.12 11.61 15.45
CA LYS A 209 -2.39 12.43 14.48
C LYS A 209 -3.27 13.23 13.52
N LEU A 210 -4.52 12.80 13.32
CA LEU A 210 -5.48 13.49 12.44
C LEU A 210 -6.47 14.41 13.17
N ARG A 211 -6.52 14.35 14.50
CA ARG A 211 -7.33 15.25 15.33
C ARG A 211 -6.78 16.67 15.39
#